data_AF-A0A928E0F2-F1
#
_entry.id   AF-A0A928E0F2-F1
#
_cell.length_a   1.000
_cell.length_b   1.000
_cell.length_c   1.000
_cell.angle_alpha   90.00
_cell.angle_beta   90.00
_cell.angle_gamma   90.00
#
_symmetry.space_group_name_H-M   'P 1'
#
loop_
_entity.id
_entity.type
_entity.pdbx_description
1 polymer ?
#
loop_
_entity_poly.entity_id
_entity_poly.type
_entity_poly.pdbx_seq_one_letter_code
_entity_poly.pdbx_strand_id
1 'polypeptide(L)'
;MAKKRKEMIDIDEALINNLDISNQKLEENDTQEDEFEKLLNSFLSTEDDSVPDVPVQENAVDDEVPEPNLHNNIRAEISELSLGSDELELAQAYANFTDAISAIAIMHEVVVPEFYFKPEMMVPNYKPSVGKKIVSDASMCWDVMLQAFPERLANLNPMSSDEEFLNFAEGLSDQNLQLAIISYVEILIDIENCEISYEEKRLKAQRKRIERELYEEYQRRRERKLKFAQEIKKRNFPVDAERLINNYFKTSAKDEKGAYEALIKNPAVYAPIEINKIKPRFFGLLKVTPKDGIRENHRLGEFLKHLKV
;
A
#
# COMPACT_ATOMS: atom_id res chain seq x y z
N MET A 1 -19.06 -14.93 -4.69
CA MET A 1 -18.60 -13.51 -4.64
C MET A 1 -19.16 -12.67 -3.47
N ALA A 2 -20.42 -12.79 -3.04
CA ALA A 2 -20.97 -11.92 -1.97
C ALA A 2 -20.46 -12.24 -0.54
N LYS A 3 -19.96 -13.45 -0.30
CA LYS A 3 -19.53 -13.91 1.04
C LYS A 3 -18.10 -13.46 1.41
N LYS A 4 -17.15 -13.52 0.46
CA LYS A 4 -15.78 -12.98 0.62
C LYS A 4 -15.74 -11.46 0.78
N ARG A 5 -16.68 -10.72 0.16
CA ARG A 5 -16.82 -9.26 0.36
C ARG A 5 -17.29 -8.86 1.76
N LYS A 6 -17.95 -9.77 2.49
CA LYS A 6 -18.44 -9.51 3.85
C LYS A 6 -17.33 -9.73 4.89
N GLU A 7 -16.50 -10.74 4.68
CA GLU A 7 -15.33 -11.02 5.53
C GLU A 7 -14.24 -9.92 5.43
N MET A 8 -14.10 -9.26 4.28
CA MET A 8 -13.16 -8.14 4.12
C MET A 8 -13.65 -6.85 4.82
N ILE A 9 -14.96 -6.63 4.90
CA ILE A 9 -15.56 -5.48 5.60
C ILE A 9 -15.50 -5.69 7.12
N ASP A 10 -15.63 -6.92 7.61
CA ASP A 10 -15.52 -7.25 9.04
C ASP A 10 -14.07 -7.11 9.57
N ILE A 11 -13.05 -7.30 8.72
CA ILE A 11 -11.64 -7.05 9.07
C ILE A 11 -11.34 -5.55 9.20
N ASP A 12 -11.93 -4.72 8.32
CA ASP A 12 -11.79 -3.26 8.39
C ASP A 12 -12.49 -2.68 9.64
N GLU A 13 -13.65 -3.21 10.04
CA GLU A 13 -14.35 -2.80 11.27
C GLU A 13 -13.59 -3.24 12.54
N ALA A 14 -12.91 -4.39 12.53
CA ALA A 14 -12.08 -4.84 13.64
C ALA A 14 -10.76 -4.04 13.80
N LEU A 15 -10.19 -3.54 12.69
CA LEU A 15 -9.02 -2.64 12.71
C LEU A 15 -9.39 -1.23 13.18
N ILE A 16 -10.59 -0.74 12.85
CA ILE A 16 -11.08 0.57 13.28
C ILE A 16 -11.51 0.58 14.76
N ASN A 17 -12.09 -0.52 15.26
CA ASN A 17 -12.50 -0.60 16.68
C ASN A 17 -11.34 -0.81 17.67
N ASN A 18 -10.13 -1.19 17.21
CA ASN A 18 -8.94 -1.23 18.06
C ASN A 18 -8.24 0.13 18.24
N LEU A 19 -8.78 1.21 17.66
CA LEU A 19 -8.30 2.59 17.84
C LEU A 19 -9.06 3.36 18.94
N ASP A 20 -9.94 2.70 19.71
CA ASP A 20 -10.63 3.32 20.84
C ASP A 20 -9.70 3.42 22.08
N ILE A 21 -8.72 4.33 21.99
CA ILE A 21 -7.90 4.75 23.13
C ILE A 21 -8.74 5.72 23.97
N SER A 22 -9.64 5.15 24.78
CA SER A 22 -10.33 5.89 25.82
C SER A 22 -9.91 5.40 27.22
N ASN A 23 -9.31 6.34 27.96
CA ASN A 23 -9.01 6.32 29.40
C ASN A 23 -7.85 5.44 29.90
N GLN A 24 -6.62 5.93 29.73
CA GLN A 24 -5.58 5.76 30.73
C GLN A 24 -5.07 7.12 31.23
N LYS A 25 -4.85 7.17 32.54
CA LYS A 25 -4.42 8.35 33.30
C LYS A 25 -3.14 8.94 32.70
N LEU A 26 -3.15 10.27 32.60
CA LEU A 26 -2.10 11.15 32.11
C LEU A 26 -0.79 11.04 32.93
N GLU A 27 0.07 10.10 32.56
CA GLU A 27 1.53 10.21 32.71
C GLU A 27 2.19 9.55 31.49
N GLU A 28 2.12 10.22 30.33
CA GLU A 28 2.86 9.78 29.13
C GLU A 28 3.95 10.79 28.78
N ASN A 29 5.15 10.32 29.13
CA ASN A 29 6.50 10.83 28.97
C ASN A 29 6.85 11.26 27.54
N ASP A 30 7.77 12.21 27.44
CA ASP A 30 8.53 12.56 26.21
C ASP A 30 9.14 11.34 25.48
N THR A 31 9.20 10.17 26.13
CA THR A 31 9.71 8.93 25.56
C THR A 31 8.85 8.36 24.42
N GLN A 32 7.56 8.68 24.32
CA GLN A 32 6.72 8.17 23.23
C GLN A 32 6.97 8.84 21.88
N GLU A 33 7.29 10.15 21.86
CA GLU A 33 7.71 10.82 20.61
C GLU A 33 9.06 10.23 20.14
N ASP A 34 9.99 9.95 21.06
CA ASP A 34 11.28 9.32 20.75
C ASP A 34 11.17 7.84 20.34
N GLU A 35 10.23 7.08 20.91
CA GLU A 35 9.94 5.70 20.50
C GLU A 35 9.27 5.64 19.12
N PHE A 36 8.35 6.56 18.83
CA PHE A 36 7.80 6.72 17.49
C PHE A 36 8.88 7.13 16.49
N GLU A 37 9.81 8.04 16.84
CA GLU A 37 10.96 8.39 15.99
C GLU A 37 11.88 7.19 15.72
N LYS A 38 12.16 6.36 16.74
CA LYS A 38 12.95 5.14 16.58
C LYS A 38 12.22 4.08 15.75
N LEU A 39 10.92 3.92 15.93
CA LEU A 39 10.10 3.00 15.14
C LEU A 39 10.00 3.46 13.69
N LEU A 40 9.74 4.73 13.43
CA LEU A 40 9.67 5.27 12.07
C LEU A 40 11.02 5.19 11.34
N ASN A 41 12.12 5.54 12.02
CA ASN A 41 13.45 5.47 11.44
C ASN A 41 13.93 4.03 11.23
N SER A 42 13.61 3.10 12.15
CA SER A 42 13.92 1.68 11.96
C SER A 42 13.09 1.07 10.85
N PHE A 43 11.81 1.43 10.71
CA PHE A 43 10.94 0.99 9.62
C PHE A 43 11.44 1.48 8.25
N LEU A 44 11.83 2.76 8.15
CA LEU A 44 12.43 3.32 6.94
C LEU A 44 13.79 2.72 6.58
N SER A 45 14.56 2.26 7.57
CA SER A 45 15.90 1.68 7.37
C SER A 45 15.88 0.17 7.09
N THR A 46 14.79 -0.52 7.43
CA THR A 46 14.66 -1.97 7.23
C THR A 46 14.04 -2.34 5.88
N GLU A 47 13.36 -1.42 5.18
CA GLU A 47 12.81 -1.67 3.85
C GLU A 47 13.73 -1.26 2.68
N ASP A 48 15.00 -0.94 2.95
CA ASP A 48 16.07 -0.79 1.93
C ASP A 48 16.75 -2.14 1.62
N ASP A 49 16.07 -3.27 1.84
CA ASP A 49 16.40 -4.52 1.17
C ASP A 49 15.98 -4.39 -0.30
N SER A 50 16.89 -3.83 -1.10
CA SER A 50 17.11 -4.31 -2.45
C SER A 50 17.36 -5.81 -2.35
N VAL A 51 16.30 -6.62 -2.40
CA VAL A 51 16.43 -8.05 -2.68
C VAL A 51 16.94 -8.11 -4.12
N PRO A 52 18.21 -8.49 -4.38
CA PRO A 52 18.53 -9.00 -5.69
C PRO A 52 17.80 -10.33 -5.80
N ASP A 53 17.05 -10.55 -6.87
CA ASP A 53 16.54 -11.88 -7.21
C ASP A 53 17.71 -12.88 -7.14
N VAL A 54 17.75 -13.66 -6.05
CA VAL A 54 18.65 -14.80 -5.95
C VAL A 54 17.96 -15.90 -6.74
N PRO A 55 18.57 -16.40 -7.82
CA PRO A 55 17.96 -17.46 -8.61
C PRO A 55 17.91 -18.72 -7.75
N VAL A 56 16.70 -19.21 -7.48
CA VAL A 56 16.49 -20.51 -6.86
C VAL A 56 16.87 -21.55 -7.91
N GLN A 57 18.02 -22.21 -7.72
CA GLN A 57 18.38 -23.41 -8.46
C GLN A 57 17.58 -24.58 -7.88
N GLU A 58 16.49 -24.95 -8.55
CA GLU A 58 15.87 -26.26 -8.37
C GLU A 58 16.61 -27.29 -9.22
N ASN A 59 17.24 -28.25 -8.54
CA ASN A 59 17.82 -29.43 -9.17
C ASN A 59 16.67 -30.33 -9.64
N ALA A 60 16.37 -30.30 -10.94
CA ALA A 60 15.52 -31.27 -11.59
C ALA A 60 16.20 -32.65 -11.57
N VAL A 61 15.48 -33.66 -11.07
CA VAL A 61 15.79 -35.07 -11.33
C VAL A 61 14.96 -35.44 -12.54
N ASP A 62 15.65 -35.74 -13.63
CA ASP A 62 15.09 -36.19 -14.91
C ASP A 62 14.32 -37.50 -14.75
N ASP A 63 13.06 -37.50 -15.17
CA ASP A 63 12.40 -38.67 -15.76
C ASP A 63 11.76 -38.20 -17.07
N GLU A 64 12.51 -38.36 -18.17
CA GLU A 64 12.07 -38.05 -19.53
C GLU A 64 11.00 -39.03 -20.00
N VAL A 65 9.80 -38.51 -20.28
CA VAL A 65 8.89 -39.08 -21.29
C VAL A 65 8.74 -38.02 -22.39
N PRO A 66 9.10 -38.31 -23.65
CA PRO A 66 9.10 -37.31 -24.70
C PRO A 66 7.68 -37.05 -25.22
N GLU A 67 7.08 -35.93 -24.84
CA GLU A 67 5.88 -35.36 -25.45
C GLU A 67 6.23 -34.34 -26.56
N PRO A 68 5.33 -34.08 -27.54
CA PRO A 68 5.71 -33.65 -28.88
C PRO A 68 6.23 -32.20 -28.95
N ASN A 69 7.20 -31.99 -29.83
CA ASN A 69 8.08 -30.83 -30.06
C ASN A 69 7.45 -29.43 -30.29
N LEU A 70 6.14 -29.21 -30.12
CA LEU A 70 5.52 -27.90 -30.38
C LEU A 70 5.55 -26.97 -29.16
N HIS A 71 5.26 -27.49 -27.95
CA HIS A 71 5.23 -26.71 -26.72
C HIS A 71 6.60 -26.13 -26.31
N ASN A 72 7.70 -26.78 -26.70
CA ASN A 72 9.06 -26.36 -26.31
C ASN A 72 9.53 -25.08 -27.01
N ASN A 73 9.10 -24.81 -28.25
CA ASN A 73 9.54 -23.62 -28.99
C ASN A 73 8.82 -22.34 -28.52
N ILE A 74 7.53 -22.43 -28.25
CA ILE A 74 6.72 -21.32 -27.75
C ILE A 74 7.19 -20.90 -26.34
N ARG A 75 7.47 -21.88 -25.48
CA ARG A 75 8.03 -21.62 -24.15
C ARG A 75 9.38 -20.90 -24.22
N ALA A 76 10.22 -21.22 -25.20
CA ALA A 76 11.50 -20.56 -25.40
C ALA A 76 11.33 -19.08 -25.82
N GLU A 77 10.47 -18.79 -26.79
CA GLU A 77 10.19 -17.40 -27.24
C GLU A 77 9.56 -16.56 -26.12
N ILE A 78 8.64 -17.11 -25.33
CA ILE A 78 8.02 -16.43 -24.20
C ILE A 78 9.03 -16.21 -23.05
N SER A 79 9.95 -17.14 -22.83
CA SER A 79 11.00 -17.04 -21.79
C SER A 79 12.06 -15.99 -22.11
N GLU A 80 12.20 -15.55 -23.37
CA GLU A 80 13.08 -14.43 -23.74
C GLU A 80 12.50 -13.06 -23.31
N LEU A 81 11.20 -12.98 -23.01
CA LEU A 81 10.62 -11.79 -22.42
C LEU A 81 10.92 -11.71 -20.92
N SER A 82 11.27 -10.51 -20.45
CA SER A 82 11.45 -10.23 -19.02
C SER A 82 10.09 -10.09 -18.30
N LEU A 83 9.32 -11.18 -18.27
CA LEU A 83 8.05 -11.31 -17.55
C LEU A 83 8.30 -11.85 -16.13
N GLY A 84 7.46 -11.46 -15.16
CA GLY A 84 7.41 -12.12 -13.86
C GLY A 84 6.73 -13.49 -13.94
N SER A 85 6.70 -14.21 -12.81
CA SER A 85 6.15 -15.59 -12.74
C SER A 85 4.70 -15.65 -13.23
N ASP A 86 3.81 -14.83 -12.65
CA ASP A 86 2.39 -14.81 -13.00
C ASP A 86 2.16 -14.42 -14.48
N GLU A 87 2.98 -13.49 -14.99
CA GLU A 87 2.87 -13.02 -16.38
C GLU A 87 3.36 -14.08 -17.38
N LEU A 88 4.32 -14.92 -16.99
CA LEU A 88 4.80 -16.05 -17.78
C LEU A 88 3.73 -17.15 -17.87
N GLU A 89 3.10 -17.49 -16.74
CA GLU A 89 1.99 -18.46 -16.67
C GLU A 89 0.83 -18.00 -17.56
N LEU A 90 0.41 -16.73 -17.44
CA LEU A 90 -0.63 -16.15 -18.30
C LEU A 90 -0.27 -16.20 -19.79
N ALA A 91 0.99 -15.89 -20.16
CA ALA A 91 1.44 -15.95 -21.55
C ALA A 91 1.38 -17.38 -22.10
N GLN A 92 1.77 -18.36 -21.29
CA GLN A 92 1.77 -19.77 -21.68
C GLN A 92 0.35 -20.32 -21.80
N ALA A 93 -0.53 -20.04 -20.82
CA ALA A 93 -1.94 -20.41 -20.86
C ALA A 93 -2.63 -19.81 -22.10
N TYR A 94 -2.35 -18.54 -22.40
CA TYR A 94 -2.86 -17.88 -23.60
C TYR A 94 -2.38 -18.55 -24.89
N ALA A 95 -1.10 -18.88 -25.01
CA ALA A 95 -0.56 -19.54 -26.20
C ALA A 95 -1.20 -20.92 -26.43
N ASN A 96 -1.26 -21.74 -25.38
CA ASN A 96 -1.93 -23.05 -25.42
C ASN A 96 -3.39 -22.93 -25.88
N PHE A 97 -4.09 -21.92 -25.37
CA PHE A 97 -5.47 -21.65 -25.74
C PHE A 97 -5.61 -21.26 -27.22
N THR A 98 -4.80 -20.33 -27.72
CA THR A 98 -4.87 -19.90 -29.12
C THR A 98 -4.49 -20.99 -30.12
N ASP A 99 -3.55 -21.86 -29.74
CA ASP A 99 -3.15 -23.01 -30.56
C ASP A 99 -4.29 -24.04 -30.64
N ALA A 100 -4.90 -24.37 -29.50
CA ALA A 100 -6.05 -25.27 -29.44
C ALA A 100 -7.23 -24.74 -30.26
N ILE A 101 -7.54 -23.45 -30.15
CA ILE A 101 -8.60 -22.79 -30.92
C ILE A 101 -8.30 -22.81 -32.41
N SER A 102 -7.05 -22.55 -32.81
CA SER A 102 -6.63 -22.63 -34.20
C SER A 102 -6.79 -24.04 -34.76
N ALA A 103 -6.44 -25.07 -33.98
CA ALA A 103 -6.66 -26.46 -34.35
C ALA A 103 -8.15 -26.80 -34.51
N ILE A 104 -9.00 -26.39 -33.57
CA ILE A 104 -10.46 -26.57 -33.65
C ILE A 104 -11.02 -25.89 -34.89
N ALA A 105 -10.64 -24.63 -35.15
CA ALA A 105 -11.12 -23.86 -36.29
C ALA A 105 -10.76 -24.54 -37.61
N ILE A 106 -9.53 -25.04 -37.76
CA ILE A 106 -9.09 -25.77 -38.95
C ILE A 106 -9.86 -27.09 -39.13
N MET A 107 -10.03 -27.87 -38.05
CA MET A 107 -10.71 -29.17 -38.12
C MET A 107 -12.20 -29.05 -38.48
N HIS A 108 -12.86 -27.97 -38.05
CA HIS A 108 -14.29 -27.75 -38.24
C HIS A 108 -14.62 -26.74 -39.34
N GLU A 109 -13.62 -26.31 -40.13
CA GLU A 109 -13.76 -25.32 -41.21
C GLU A 109 -14.38 -23.98 -40.74
N VAL A 110 -14.08 -23.58 -39.50
CA VAL A 110 -14.48 -22.29 -38.90
C VAL A 110 -13.38 -21.26 -39.11
N VAL A 111 -13.76 -19.97 -39.21
CA VAL A 111 -12.80 -18.88 -39.36
C VAL A 111 -11.98 -18.69 -38.07
N VAL A 112 -10.66 -18.70 -38.20
CA VAL A 112 -9.74 -18.39 -37.08
C VAL A 112 -9.88 -16.90 -36.71
N PRO A 113 -10.11 -16.56 -35.45
CA PRO A 113 -10.18 -15.18 -34.99
C PRO A 113 -8.85 -14.43 -35.16
N GLU A 114 -8.93 -13.11 -35.35
CA GLU A 114 -7.75 -12.24 -35.25
C GLU A 114 -7.53 -11.86 -33.78
N PHE A 115 -6.37 -12.25 -33.24
CA PHE A 115 -6.03 -12.02 -31.84
C PHE A 115 -5.40 -10.64 -31.61
N TYR A 116 -5.90 -9.91 -30.62
CA TYR A 116 -5.43 -8.57 -30.30
C TYR A 116 -4.34 -8.53 -29.23
N PHE A 117 -4.30 -9.52 -28.34
CA PHE A 117 -3.27 -9.64 -27.31
C PHE A 117 -1.97 -10.20 -27.91
N LYS A 118 -0.85 -9.70 -27.38
CA LYS A 118 0.48 -10.28 -27.60
C LYS A 118 1.27 -10.25 -26.28
N PRO A 119 2.12 -11.25 -26.00
CA PRO A 119 2.87 -11.33 -24.74
C PRO A 119 3.72 -10.08 -24.44
N GLU A 120 4.26 -9.40 -25.46
CA GLU A 120 5.07 -8.18 -25.29
C GLU A 120 4.29 -7.05 -24.62
N MET A 121 2.96 -7.06 -24.71
CA MET A 121 2.09 -6.05 -24.11
C MET A 121 2.10 -6.08 -22.57
N MET A 122 2.60 -7.17 -21.98
CA MET A 122 2.78 -7.31 -20.53
C MET A 122 4.12 -6.76 -20.03
N VAL A 123 5.03 -6.36 -20.93
CA VAL A 123 6.32 -5.79 -20.53
C VAL A 123 6.18 -4.27 -20.28
N PRO A 124 6.75 -3.72 -19.20
CA PRO A 124 7.57 -4.38 -18.17
C PRO A 124 6.76 -5.02 -17.02
N ASN A 125 5.45 -4.75 -16.92
CA ASN A 125 4.55 -5.37 -15.95
C ASN A 125 3.14 -5.42 -16.55
N TYR A 126 2.37 -6.43 -16.13
CA TYR A 126 0.96 -6.52 -16.45
C TYR A 126 0.18 -5.25 -16.10
N LYS A 127 -0.83 -4.94 -16.92
CA LYS A 127 -1.79 -3.86 -16.69
C LYS A 127 -3.20 -4.38 -16.90
N PRO A 128 -4.21 -3.93 -16.14
CA PRO A 128 -5.60 -4.37 -16.33
C PRO A 128 -6.18 -4.10 -17.73
N SER A 129 -5.61 -3.16 -18.49
CA SER A 129 -5.99 -2.93 -19.89
C SER A 129 -5.61 -4.09 -20.81
N VAL A 130 -4.60 -4.87 -20.44
CA VAL A 130 -4.13 -6.06 -21.16
C VAL A 130 -5.07 -7.23 -20.90
N GLY A 131 -5.48 -7.48 -19.65
CA GLY A 131 -6.50 -8.48 -19.33
C GLY A 131 -7.80 -8.28 -20.10
N LYS A 132 -8.24 -7.03 -20.29
CA LYS A 132 -9.41 -6.72 -21.14
C LYS A 132 -9.26 -7.17 -22.59
N LYS A 133 -8.04 -7.14 -23.15
CA LYS A 133 -7.76 -7.64 -24.50
C LYS A 133 -7.82 -9.16 -24.53
N ILE A 134 -7.22 -9.81 -23.54
CA ILE A 134 -7.27 -11.27 -23.41
C ILE A 134 -8.71 -11.77 -23.27
N VAL A 135 -9.54 -11.12 -22.44
CA VAL A 135 -10.97 -11.44 -22.29
C VAL A 135 -11.74 -11.23 -23.61
N SER A 136 -11.41 -10.18 -24.36
CA SER A 136 -12.00 -9.94 -25.69
C SER A 136 -11.65 -11.05 -26.67
N ASP A 137 -10.39 -11.47 -26.72
CA ASP A 137 -9.93 -12.58 -27.56
C ASP A 137 -10.60 -13.89 -27.12
N ALA A 138 -10.68 -14.14 -25.81
CA ALA A 138 -11.32 -15.32 -25.26
C ALA A 138 -12.81 -15.42 -25.63
N SER A 139 -13.52 -14.29 -25.67
CA SER A 139 -14.90 -14.27 -26.16
C SER A 139 -15.00 -14.72 -27.63
N MET A 140 -14.06 -14.29 -28.48
CA MET A 140 -14.04 -14.70 -29.89
C MET A 140 -13.70 -16.20 -30.03
N CYS A 141 -12.80 -16.71 -29.19
CA CYS A 141 -12.50 -18.13 -29.11
C CYS A 141 -13.71 -18.96 -28.68
N TRP A 142 -14.51 -18.47 -27.73
CA TRP A 142 -15.77 -19.12 -27.34
C TRP A 142 -16.76 -19.23 -28.50
N ASP A 143 -16.86 -18.21 -29.35
CA ASP A 143 -17.72 -18.26 -30.54
C ASP A 143 -17.26 -19.36 -31.52
N VAL A 144 -15.94 -19.59 -31.65
CA VAL A 144 -15.38 -20.69 -32.46
C VAL A 144 -15.76 -22.04 -31.86
N MET A 145 -15.56 -22.21 -30.55
CA MET A 145 -15.88 -23.47 -29.87
C MET A 145 -17.38 -23.79 -29.93
N LEU A 146 -18.25 -22.79 -29.79
CA LEU A 146 -19.71 -22.94 -29.89
C LEU A 146 -20.16 -23.31 -31.32
N GLN A 147 -19.49 -22.81 -32.35
CA GLN A 147 -19.74 -23.20 -33.74
C GLN A 147 -19.27 -24.63 -34.03
N ALA A 148 -18.11 -25.02 -33.51
CA ALA A 148 -17.53 -26.34 -33.71
C ALA A 148 -18.25 -27.45 -32.89
N PHE A 149 -18.65 -27.15 -31.66
CA PHE A 149 -19.18 -28.13 -30.68
C PHE A 149 -20.46 -27.68 -29.96
N PRO A 150 -21.54 -27.32 -30.69
CA PRO A 150 -22.75 -26.74 -30.09
C PRO A 150 -23.43 -27.68 -29.09
N GLU A 151 -23.56 -28.97 -29.39
CA GLU A 151 -24.25 -29.94 -28.51
C GLU A 151 -23.47 -30.25 -27.22
N ARG A 152 -22.13 -30.23 -27.29
CA ARG A 152 -21.28 -30.52 -26.14
C ARG A 152 -21.30 -29.35 -25.15
N LEU A 153 -21.18 -28.13 -25.66
CA LEU A 153 -21.13 -26.92 -24.85
C LEU A 153 -22.51 -26.47 -24.36
N ALA A 154 -23.60 -26.90 -25.00
CA ALA A 154 -24.96 -26.61 -24.51
C ALA A 154 -25.26 -27.17 -23.11
N ASN A 155 -24.52 -28.21 -22.69
CA ASN A 155 -24.66 -28.80 -21.36
C ASN A 155 -23.84 -28.09 -20.28
N LEU A 156 -22.98 -27.15 -20.68
CA LEU A 156 -22.13 -26.41 -19.76
C LEU A 156 -22.95 -25.28 -19.11
N ASN A 157 -22.94 -25.21 -17.79
CA ASN A 157 -23.59 -24.12 -17.08
C ASN A 157 -22.69 -22.86 -17.15
N PRO A 158 -23.19 -21.73 -17.67
CA PRO A 158 -22.40 -20.50 -17.76
C PRO A 158 -21.98 -19.91 -16.40
N MET A 159 -22.60 -20.36 -15.30
CA MET A 159 -22.29 -19.93 -13.93
C MET A 159 -21.52 -20.98 -13.14
N SER A 160 -20.88 -21.93 -13.84
CA SER A 160 -20.06 -22.96 -13.21
C SER A 160 -18.81 -22.38 -12.55
N SER A 161 -18.33 -23.06 -11.51
CA SER A 161 -17.03 -22.77 -10.90
C SER A 161 -15.87 -23.34 -11.73
N ASP A 162 -14.65 -22.86 -11.47
CA ASP A 162 -13.43 -23.32 -12.14
C ASP A 162 -13.27 -24.85 -12.04
N GLU A 163 -13.52 -25.43 -10.86
CA GLU A 163 -13.54 -26.89 -10.65
C GLU A 163 -14.58 -27.60 -11.52
N GLU A 164 -15.77 -27.03 -11.70
CA GLU A 164 -16.81 -27.60 -12.57
C GLU A 164 -16.41 -27.54 -14.06
N PHE A 165 -15.74 -26.47 -14.49
CA PHE A 165 -15.18 -26.36 -15.84
C PHE A 165 -14.07 -27.40 -16.09
N LEU A 166 -13.18 -27.61 -15.12
CA LEU A 166 -12.12 -28.61 -15.23
C LEU A 166 -12.68 -30.04 -15.25
N ASN A 167 -13.63 -30.36 -14.36
CA ASN A 167 -14.33 -31.65 -14.37
C ASN A 167 -15.07 -31.90 -15.69
N PHE A 168 -15.66 -30.85 -16.29
CA PHE A 168 -16.25 -30.95 -17.62
C PHE A 168 -15.19 -31.26 -18.69
N ALA A 169 -14.04 -30.57 -18.65
CA ALA A 169 -12.95 -30.78 -19.60
C ALA A 169 -12.38 -32.20 -19.51
N GLU A 170 -12.22 -32.77 -18.31
CA GLU A 170 -11.79 -34.17 -18.11
C GLU A 170 -12.73 -35.18 -18.78
N GLY A 171 -14.03 -34.87 -18.84
CA GLY A 171 -15.04 -35.70 -19.50
C GLY A 171 -15.06 -35.60 -21.03
N LEU A 172 -14.24 -34.75 -21.64
CA LEU A 172 -14.19 -34.57 -23.08
C LEU A 172 -13.25 -35.58 -23.76
N SER A 173 -13.70 -36.10 -24.89
CA SER A 173 -12.89 -37.00 -25.74
C SER A 173 -12.04 -36.27 -26.76
N ASP A 174 -12.39 -35.02 -27.09
CA ASP A 174 -11.63 -34.20 -28.03
C ASP A 174 -10.51 -33.46 -27.28
N GLN A 175 -9.26 -33.78 -27.62
CA GLN A 175 -8.08 -33.25 -26.95
C GLN A 175 -7.92 -31.74 -27.15
N ASN A 176 -8.29 -31.20 -28.33
CA ASN A 176 -8.16 -29.78 -28.60
C ASN A 176 -9.24 -28.99 -27.83
N LEU A 177 -10.48 -29.51 -27.77
CA LEU A 177 -11.53 -28.89 -26.96
C LEU A 177 -11.22 -28.98 -25.47
N GLN A 178 -10.69 -30.12 -24.99
CA GLN A 178 -10.24 -30.29 -23.62
C GLN A 178 -9.15 -29.26 -23.27
N LEU A 179 -8.09 -29.17 -24.09
CA LEU A 179 -7.01 -28.21 -23.88
C LEU A 179 -7.52 -26.77 -23.92
N ALA A 180 -8.42 -26.44 -24.85
CA ALA A 180 -9.00 -25.10 -24.93
C ALA A 180 -9.76 -24.72 -23.65
N ILE A 181 -10.53 -25.64 -23.07
CA ILE A 181 -11.27 -25.35 -21.83
C ILE A 181 -10.34 -25.24 -20.63
N ILE A 182 -9.36 -26.14 -20.52
CA ILE A 182 -8.35 -26.08 -19.44
C ILE A 182 -7.60 -24.75 -19.51
N SER A 183 -7.05 -24.40 -20.68
CA SER A 183 -6.31 -23.16 -20.85
C SER A 183 -7.17 -21.90 -20.73
N TYR A 184 -8.47 -21.97 -21.03
CA TYR A 184 -9.39 -20.88 -20.71
C TYR A 184 -9.51 -20.64 -19.20
N VAL A 185 -9.63 -21.71 -18.40
CA VAL A 185 -9.68 -21.61 -16.94
C VAL A 185 -8.35 -21.08 -16.39
N GLU A 186 -7.22 -21.59 -16.88
CA GLU A 186 -5.88 -21.10 -16.53
C GLU A 186 -5.75 -19.60 -16.81
N ILE A 187 -6.17 -19.13 -17.99
CA ILE A 187 -6.17 -17.69 -18.33
C ILE A 187 -6.97 -16.87 -17.32
N LEU A 188 -8.15 -17.34 -16.89
CA LEU A 188 -8.96 -16.60 -15.92
C LEU A 188 -8.26 -16.47 -14.56
N ILE A 189 -7.66 -17.57 -14.09
CA ILE A 189 -6.90 -17.63 -12.85
C ILE A 189 -5.67 -16.72 -12.95
N ASP A 190 -4.91 -16.80 -14.04
CA ASP A 190 -3.66 -16.08 -14.21
C ASP A 190 -3.87 -14.58 -14.44
N ILE A 191 -4.99 -14.19 -15.06
CA ILE A 191 -5.43 -12.78 -15.09
C ILE A 191 -5.67 -12.29 -13.65
N GLU A 192 -6.36 -13.06 -12.82
CA GLU A 192 -6.62 -12.68 -11.42
C GLU A 192 -5.30 -12.57 -10.64
N ASN A 193 -4.38 -13.52 -10.80
CA ASN A 193 -3.05 -13.48 -10.18
C ASN A 193 -2.26 -12.24 -10.61
N CYS A 194 -2.21 -11.96 -11.92
CA CYS A 194 -1.56 -10.76 -12.45
C CYS A 194 -2.21 -9.46 -11.94
N GLU A 195 -3.54 -9.43 -11.78
CA GLU A 195 -4.26 -8.29 -11.20
C GLU A 195 -3.92 -8.10 -9.72
N ILE A 196 -3.87 -9.18 -8.93
CA ILE A 196 -3.46 -9.15 -7.52
C ILE A 196 -2.04 -8.59 -7.39
N SER A 197 -1.09 -9.13 -8.17
CA SER A 197 0.30 -8.67 -8.19
C SER A 197 0.43 -7.20 -8.61
N TYR A 198 -0.39 -6.74 -9.56
CA TYR A 198 -0.46 -5.33 -9.93
C TYR A 198 -1.00 -4.44 -8.79
N GLU A 199 -2.06 -4.88 -8.11
CA GLU A 199 -2.65 -4.14 -7.00
C GLU A 199 -1.72 -4.07 -5.78
N GLU A 200 -1.01 -5.15 -5.47
CA GLU A 200 -0.01 -5.16 -4.39
C GLU A 200 1.10 -4.13 -4.65
N LYS A 201 1.67 -4.12 -5.86
CA LYS A 201 2.68 -3.13 -6.27
C LYS A 201 2.14 -1.70 -6.13
N ARG A 202 0.88 -1.46 -6.54
CA ARG A 202 0.22 -0.15 -6.43
C ARG A 202 0.03 0.26 -4.96
N LEU A 203 -0.41 -0.65 -4.10
CA LEU A 203 -0.61 -0.40 -2.67
C LEU A 203 0.71 -0.12 -1.96
N LYS A 204 1.77 -0.87 -2.27
CA LYS A 204 3.12 -0.63 -1.74
C LYS A 204 3.64 0.76 -2.13
N ALA A 205 3.44 1.16 -3.39
CA ALA A 205 3.82 2.50 -3.85
C ALA A 205 3.01 3.62 -3.16
N GLN A 206 1.71 3.42 -2.97
CA GLN A 206 0.85 4.36 -2.26
C GLN A 206 1.24 4.48 -0.78
N ARG A 207 1.52 3.36 -0.12
CA ARG A 207 2.00 3.32 1.25
C ARG A 207 3.32 4.10 1.41
N LYS A 208 4.32 3.82 0.57
CA LYS A 208 5.60 4.54 0.57
C LYS A 208 5.43 6.04 0.36
N ARG A 209 4.47 6.45 -0.46
CA ARG A 209 4.13 7.86 -0.66
C ARG A 209 3.55 8.49 0.60
N ILE A 210 2.57 7.85 1.24
CA ILE A 210 1.96 8.34 2.47
C ILE A 210 3.01 8.43 3.59
N GLU A 211 3.87 7.41 3.73
CA GLU A 211 4.95 7.39 4.71
C GLU A 211 5.93 8.55 4.50
N ARG A 212 6.31 8.83 3.24
CA ARG A 212 7.13 10.00 2.91
C ARG A 212 6.44 11.31 3.27
N GLU A 213 5.16 11.47 2.88
CA GLU A 213 4.39 12.68 3.18
C GLU A 213 4.25 12.90 4.71
N LEU A 214 4.03 11.82 5.47
CA LEU A 214 3.96 11.83 6.92
C LEU A 214 5.30 12.23 7.55
N TYR A 215 6.41 11.63 7.08
CA TYR A 215 7.75 11.97 7.54
C TYR A 215 8.08 13.44 7.29
N GLU A 216 7.81 13.94 6.09
CA GLU A 216 8.05 15.34 5.73
C GLU A 216 7.21 16.31 6.58
N GLU A 217 5.93 15.99 6.82
CA GLU A 217 5.07 16.80 7.69
C GLU A 217 5.56 16.77 9.15
N TYR A 218 6.02 15.61 9.63
CA TYR A 218 6.61 15.45 10.95
C TYR A 218 7.86 16.32 11.12
N GLN A 219 8.81 16.24 10.17
CA GLN A 219 10.02 17.08 10.17
C GLN A 219 9.66 18.57 10.14
N ARG A 220 8.71 18.99 9.28
CA ARG A 220 8.23 20.38 9.23
C ARG A 220 7.61 20.84 10.56
N ARG A 221 6.92 19.96 11.30
CA ARG A 221 6.40 20.28 12.65
C ARG A 221 7.53 20.43 13.66
N ARG A 222 8.49 19.52 13.65
CA ARG A 222 9.67 19.56 14.54
C ARG A 222 10.51 20.82 14.31
N GLU A 223 10.80 21.15 13.06
CA GLU A 223 11.52 22.38 12.70
C GLU A 223 10.78 23.64 13.13
N ARG A 224 9.45 23.70 12.94
CA ARG A 224 8.63 24.82 13.44
C ARG A 224 8.76 24.95 14.95
N LYS A 225 8.52 23.88 15.72
CA LYS A 225 8.68 23.88 17.19
C LYS A 225 10.08 24.39 17.59
N LEU A 226 11.14 23.90 16.94
CA LEU A 226 12.51 24.31 17.22
C LEU A 226 12.74 25.82 16.98
N LYS A 227 12.26 26.36 15.86
CA LYS A 227 12.38 27.80 15.57
C LYS A 227 11.62 28.66 16.58
N PHE A 228 10.42 28.25 17.00
CA PHE A 228 9.67 28.91 18.08
C PHE A 228 10.48 28.92 19.39
N ALA A 229 11.06 27.79 19.78
CA ALA A 229 11.88 27.68 20.99
C ALA A 229 13.14 28.56 20.91
N GLN A 230 13.79 28.63 19.73
CA GLN A 230 14.94 29.50 19.50
C GLN A 230 14.60 30.99 19.66
N GLU A 231 13.46 31.44 19.15
CA GLU A 231 13.03 32.84 19.29
C GLU A 231 12.71 33.21 20.75
N ILE A 232 12.13 32.29 21.53
CA ILE A 232 11.95 32.49 22.98
C ILE A 232 13.32 32.59 23.68
N LYS A 233 14.27 31.70 23.36
CA LYS A 233 15.63 31.72 23.92
C LYS A 233 16.35 33.03 23.59
N LYS A 234 16.28 33.53 22.35
CA LYS A 234 16.86 34.82 21.94
C LYS A 234 16.36 36.00 22.77
N ARG A 235 15.08 35.98 23.16
CA ARG A 235 14.46 37.03 23.97
C ARG A 235 14.75 36.88 25.48
N ASN A 236 15.47 35.84 25.89
CA ASN A 236 15.88 35.56 27.26
C ASN A 236 14.70 35.51 28.26
N PHE A 237 13.59 34.87 27.86
CA PHE A 237 12.52 34.62 28.81
C PHE A 237 12.99 33.65 29.91
N PRO A 238 12.57 33.85 31.18
CA PRO A 238 12.92 33.01 32.31
C PRO A 238 12.08 31.72 32.31
N VAL A 239 12.17 30.92 31.25
CA VAL A 239 11.39 29.70 31.04
C VAL A 239 12.19 28.69 30.22
N ASP A 240 11.95 27.41 30.42
CA ASP A 240 12.40 26.38 29.49
C ASP A 240 11.58 26.48 28.19
N ALA A 241 12.20 27.04 27.15
CA ALA A 241 11.56 27.30 25.87
C ALA A 241 11.15 26.03 25.12
N GLU A 242 11.92 24.94 25.23
CA GLU A 242 11.61 23.69 24.51
C GLU A 242 10.41 23.01 25.15
N ARG A 243 10.44 22.87 26.47
CA ARG A 243 9.31 22.34 27.25
C ARG A 243 8.04 23.16 27.06
N LEU A 244 8.16 24.49 27.07
CA LEU A 244 7.04 25.40 26.86
C LEU A 244 6.36 25.15 25.51
N ILE A 245 7.15 25.14 24.44
CA ILE A 245 6.64 24.98 23.08
C ILE A 245 6.06 23.59 22.89
N ASN A 246 6.73 22.52 23.32
CA ASN A 246 6.22 21.17 23.19
C ASN A 246 4.85 21.00 23.86
N ASN A 247 4.73 21.43 25.13
CA ASN A 247 3.49 21.30 25.88
C ASN A 247 2.38 22.23 25.34
N TYR A 248 2.72 23.46 24.97
CA TYR A 248 1.76 24.41 24.40
C TYR A 248 1.21 23.91 23.06
N PHE A 249 2.06 23.48 22.14
CA PHE A 249 1.63 22.95 20.84
C PHE A 249 0.78 21.68 21.00
N LYS A 250 1.12 20.79 21.94
CA LYS A 250 0.33 19.58 22.26
C LYS A 250 -1.11 19.92 22.67
N THR A 251 -1.31 20.94 23.50
CA THR A 251 -2.65 21.36 23.94
C THR A 251 -3.37 22.20 22.88
N SER A 252 -2.67 23.09 22.19
CA SER A 252 -3.26 23.95 21.14
C SER A 252 -3.76 23.17 19.93
N ALA A 253 -3.20 21.98 19.67
CA ALA A 253 -3.69 21.08 18.63
C ALA A 253 -5.11 20.56 18.90
N LYS A 254 -5.55 20.54 20.16
CA LYS A 254 -6.89 20.11 20.58
C LYS A 254 -7.84 21.30 20.79
N ASP A 255 -7.35 22.36 21.46
CA ASP A 255 -8.09 23.59 21.71
C ASP A 255 -7.14 24.78 21.73
N GLU A 256 -7.09 25.53 20.61
CA GLU A 256 -6.23 26.69 20.45
C GLU A 256 -6.55 27.80 21.46
N LYS A 257 -7.84 28.11 21.65
CA LYS A 257 -8.27 29.22 22.51
C LYS A 257 -8.03 28.89 23.98
N GLY A 258 -8.46 27.69 24.41
CA GLY A 258 -8.20 27.22 25.76
C GLY A 258 -6.72 27.11 26.06
N ALA A 259 -5.91 26.68 25.08
CA ALA A 259 -4.46 26.60 25.27
C ALA A 259 -3.84 27.97 25.53
N TYR A 260 -4.20 28.99 24.75
CA TYR A 260 -3.73 30.36 24.94
C TYR A 260 -4.18 30.96 26.27
N GLU A 261 -5.44 30.75 26.65
CA GLU A 261 -5.95 31.23 27.93
C GLU A 261 -5.21 30.61 29.12
N ALA A 262 -4.94 29.29 29.06
CA ALA A 262 -4.18 28.59 30.10
C ALA A 262 -2.74 29.12 30.18
N LEU A 263 -2.13 29.43 29.03
CA LEU A 263 -0.77 29.97 28.94
C LEU A 263 -0.68 31.31 29.69
N ILE A 264 -1.61 32.25 29.46
CA ILE A 264 -1.53 33.58 30.09
C ILE A 264 -1.95 33.56 31.57
N LYS A 265 -2.90 32.71 31.95
CA LYS A 265 -3.49 32.69 33.31
C LYS A 265 -2.60 32.01 34.34
N ASN A 266 -1.86 30.96 33.95
CA ASN A 266 -1.08 30.17 34.91
C ASN A 266 0.37 29.96 34.44
N PRO A 267 1.36 30.62 35.12
CA PRO A 267 2.79 30.54 34.79
C PRO A 267 3.45 29.16 34.90
N ALA A 268 2.73 28.13 35.35
CA ALA A 268 3.27 26.78 35.54
C ALA A 268 2.71 25.73 34.56
N VAL A 269 1.70 26.07 33.74
CA VAL A 269 0.95 25.07 32.94
C VAL A 269 1.81 24.35 31.92
N TYR A 270 2.55 25.10 31.11
CA TYR A 270 3.31 24.54 29.99
C TYR A 270 4.80 24.42 30.30
N ALA A 271 5.34 25.41 31.00
CA ALA A 271 6.67 25.37 31.61
C ALA A 271 6.73 26.39 32.75
N PRO A 272 7.17 26.02 33.96
CA PRO A 272 7.28 26.95 35.07
C PRO A 272 8.20 28.14 34.79
N ILE A 273 7.75 29.34 35.12
CA ILE A 273 8.61 30.53 35.13
C ILE A 273 9.67 30.41 36.23
N GLU A 274 10.93 30.51 35.84
CA GLU A 274 12.07 30.46 36.73
C GLU A 274 12.30 31.84 37.39
N ILE A 275 11.67 32.04 38.55
CA ILE A 275 11.71 33.31 39.30
C ILE A 275 13.16 33.76 39.57
N ASN A 276 14.08 32.82 39.78
CA ASN A 276 15.50 33.09 40.04
C ASN A 276 16.22 33.74 38.84
N LYS A 277 15.73 33.54 37.61
CA LYS A 277 16.28 34.14 36.39
C LYS A 277 15.72 35.54 36.10
N ILE A 278 14.72 35.99 36.87
CA ILE A 278 14.14 37.33 36.71
C ILE A 278 15.07 38.38 37.34
N LYS A 279 15.40 39.42 36.58
CA LYS A 279 16.24 40.52 37.09
C LYS A 279 15.53 41.28 38.22
N PRO A 280 16.19 41.50 39.37
CA PRO A 280 15.64 42.33 40.46
C PRO A 280 15.35 43.77 40.00
N ARG A 281 14.34 44.40 40.61
CA ARG A 281 14.01 45.81 40.33
C ARG A 281 14.87 46.74 41.19
N PHE A 282 15.08 47.98 40.73
CA PHE A 282 15.85 49.01 41.45
C PHE A 282 17.24 48.52 41.91
N PHE A 283 18.08 48.04 40.97
CA PHE A 283 19.46 47.62 41.27
C PHE A 283 19.60 46.58 42.41
N GLY A 284 18.61 45.71 42.60
CA GLY A 284 18.65 44.68 43.66
C GLY A 284 17.96 45.06 44.96
N LEU A 285 17.44 46.28 45.09
CA LEU A 285 16.73 46.75 46.29
C LEU A 285 15.36 46.10 46.47
N LEU A 286 14.72 45.67 45.37
CA LEU A 286 13.44 44.96 45.42
C LEU A 286 13.63 43.49 45.02
N LYS A 287 13.35 42.57 45.96
CA LYS A 287 13.34 41.13 45.69
C LYS A 287 12.25 40.77 44.68
N VAL A 288 12.51 39.76 43.87
CA VAL A 288 11.54 39.22 42.91
C VAL A 288 10.37 38.58 43.67
N THR A 289 9.15 38.85 43.23
CA THR A 289 7.91 38.32 43.83
C THR A 289 7.16 37.41 42.86
N PRO A 290 6.23 36.56 43.33
CA PRO A 290 5.37 35.78 42.44
C PRO A 290 4.59 36.62 41.41
N LYS A 291 4.27 37.88 41.75
CA LYS A 291 3.64 38.84 40.82
C LYS A 291 4.53 39.18 39.62
N ASP A 292 5.85 39.17 39.79
CA ASP A 292 6.78 39.35 38.68
C ASP A 292 6.72 38.17 37.70
N GLY A 293 6.61 36.95 38.23
CA GLY A 293 6.44 35.73 37.41
C GLY A 293 5.15 35.76 36.57
N ILE A 294 4.02 36.19 37.14
CA ILE A 294 2.75 36.36 36.40
C ILE A 294 2.91 37.39 35.27
N ARG A 295 3.62 38.49 35.53
CA ARG A 295 3.85 39.53 34.51
C ARG A 295 4.74 39.04 33.37
N GLU A 296 5.81 38.30 33.67
CA GLU A 296 6.66 37.71 32.63
C GLU A 296 5.90 36.66 31.81
N ASN A 297 5.04 35.87 32.45
CA ASN A 297 4.18 34.91 31.76
C ASN A 297 3.19 35.56 30.78
N HIS A 298 2.57 36.68 31.17
CA HIS A 298 1.70 37.43 30.26
C HIS A 298 2.50 38.04 29.09
N ARG A 299 3.72 38.52 29.33
CA ARG A 299 4.62 39.02 28.26
C ARG A 299 5.02 37.93 27.29
N LEU A 300 5.28 36.73 27.80
CA LEU A 300 5.58 35.54 27.02
C LEU A 300 4.38 35.13 26.14
N GLY A 301 3.17 35.09 26.71
CA GLY A 301 1.96 34.79 25.94
C GLY A 301 1.71 35.80 24.81
N GLU A 302 1.79 37.10 25.11
CA GLU A 302 1.66 38.15 24.09
C GLU A 302 2.75 38.08 23.02
N PHE A 303 3.99 37.70 23.40
CA PHE A 303 5.05 37.47 22.42
C PHE A 303 4.71 36.32 21.48
N LEU A 304 4.34 35.16 22.04
CA LEU A 304 4.02 33.97 21.28
C LEU A 304 2.85 34.20 20.31
N LYS A 305 1.83 34.96 20.73
CA LYS A 305 0.69 35.33 19.87
C LYS A 305 1.08 36.12 18.62
N HIS A 306 2.13 36.93 18.71
CA HIS A 306 2.58 37.79 17.60
C HIS A 306 3.82 37.24 16.88
N LEU A 307 4.37 36.13 17.35
CA LEU A 307 5.56 35.51 16.79
C LEU A 307 5.20 34.81 15.48
N LYS A 308 5.86 35.21 14.39
CA LYS A 308 5.72 34.61 13.05
C LYS A 308 7.04 33.92 12.69
N VAL A 309 6.96 32.65 12.30
CA VAL A 309 8.10 31.74 12.11
C VAL A 309 7.91 30.88 10.87
#